data_AF-A0A7C7PXH9-F1
#
_entry.id   AF-A0A7C7PXH9-F1
#
_cell.length_a   1.000
_cell.length_b   1.000
_cell.length_c   1.000
_cell.angle_alpha   90.00
_cell.angle_beta   90.00
_cell.angle_gamma   90.00
#
_symmetry.space_group_name_H-M   'P 1'
#
loop_
_entity.id
_entity.type
_entity.pdbx_description
1 polymer ?
#
loop_
_entity_poly.entity_id
_entity_poly.type
_entity_poly.pdbx_seq_one_letter_code
_entity_poly.pdbx_strand_id
1 'polypeptide(L)'
;MRYRNPPLDDFMVMPLPSLTGYLWYFPLDNGYAHVGAGDYYKQHVKYLNDFMRRHGGEVVMKIGRPVRISPPHLCQPIMQNNLVGVGESIGVVYPALGEGIIPGMHNAQLLASCIEEGRLQEYPSKVLKKFNVYEKVFQFIRKKIKGEFNLLRDFRLVLSAFLHMKLAEDRYGMVIRLKDWLRVVEG
;
A
#
# COMPACT_ATOMS: atom_id res chain seq x y z
N MET A 1 14.95 9.72 -10.43
CA MET A 1 15.91 10.83 -10.26
C MET A 1 17.32 10.28 -10.30
N ARG A 2 18.32 11.10 -10.62
CA ARG A 2 19.74 10.75 -10.54
C ARG A 2 20.46 11.72 -9.59
N TYR A 3 21.20 11.17 -8.65
CA TYR A 3 21.93 11.91 -7.63
C TYR A 3 23.43 11.72 -7.85
N ARG A 4 24.21 12.78 -7.65
CA ARG A 4 25.68 12.66 -7.51
C ARG A 4 26.05 12.08 -6.16
N ASN A 5 25.40 12.60 -5.12
CA ASN A 5 25.48 12.11 -3.75
C ASN A 5 24.05 11.74 -3.32
N PRO A 6 23.71 10.44 -3.25
CA PRO A 6 22.39 9.99 -2.79
C PRO A 6 22.05 10.54 -1.40
N PRO A 7 20.80 10.99 -1.16
CA PRO A 7 20.42 11.55 0.13
C PRO A 7 20.29 10.53 1.25
N LEU A 8 20.04 9.27 0.91
CA LEU A 8 19.84 8.16 1.83
C LEU A 8 20.48 6.91 1.23
N ASP A 9 21.08 6.06 2.09
CA ASP A 9 21.70 4.79 1.67
C ASP A 9 20.67 3.66 1.53
N ASP A 10 19.53 3.80 2.19
CA ASP A 10 18.44 2.81 2.20
C ASP A 10 17.11 3.44 1.80
N PHE A 11 16.10 2.59 1.59
CA PHE A 11 14.76 3.04 1.25
C PHE A 11 14.08 3.77 2.40
N MET A 12 13.21 4.71 2.05
CA MET A 12 12.40 5.47 3.00
C MET A 12 10.96 5.49 2.53
N VAL A 13 10.05 5.29 3.49
CA VAL A 13 8.61 5.54 3.34
C VAL A 13 8.18 6.43 4.49
N MET A 14 7.70 7.63 4.17
CA MET A 14 7.31 8.65 5.13
C MET A 14 5.81 8.97 4.99
N PRO A 15 4.97 8.59 5.97
CA PRO A 15 3.56 8.92 5.96
C PRO A 15 3.33 10.44 5.92
N LEU A 16 2.35 10.88 5.12
CA LEU A 16 1.83 12.24 5.17
C LEU A 16 0.83 12.39 6.34
N PRO A 17 0.57 13.63 6.81
CA PRO A 17 -0.39 13.88 7.87
C PRO A 17 -1.76 13.23 7.62
N SER A 18 -2.39 12.77 8.70
CA SER A 18 -3.70 12.08 8.67
C SER A 18 -3.74 10.80 7.83
N LEU A 19 -2.58 10.21 7.50
CA LEU A 19 -2.45 9.00 6.67
C LEU A 19 -3.14 9.13 5.31
N THR A 20 -3.10 10.33 4.76
CA THR A 20 -3.70 10.66 3.46
C THR A 20 -2.86 10.16 2.28
N GLY A 21 -1.61 9.80 2.56
CA GLY A 21 -0.63 9.34 1.60
C GLY A 21 0.73 9.09 2.23
N TYR A 22 1.76 8.92 1.40
CA TYR A 22 3.16 8.83 1.85
C TYR A 22 4.11 9.32 0.75
N LEU A 23 5.29 9.78 1.16
CA LEU A 23 6.45 10.04 0.31
C LEU A 23 7.39 8.83 0.38
N TRP A 24 7.99 8.45 -0.75
CA TRP A 24 8.97 7.39 -0.80
C TRP A 24 10.25 7.81 -1.52
N TYR A 25 11.35 7.21 -1.09
CA TYR A 25 12.65 7.24 -1.74
C TYR A 25 13.16 5.80 -1.79
N PHE A 26 13.30 5.25 -2.99
CA PHE A 26 13.85 3.90 -3.22
C PHE A 26 15.16 4.05 -3.99
N PRO A 27 16.33 3.89 -3.32
CA PRO A 27 17.61 3.98 -3.99
C PRO A 27 17.78 2.81 -4.98
N LEU A 28 18.44 3.11 -6.09
CA LEU A 28 18.91 2.16 -7.09
C LEU A 28 20.44 2.32 -7.19
N ASP A 29 21.06 1.48 -8.01
CA ASP A 29 22.49 1.56 -8.24
C ASP A 29 22.89 2.83 -9.06
N ASN A 30 24.17 3.19 -9.02
CA ASN A 30 24.77 4.29 -9.80
C ASN A 30 24.11 5.67 -9.57
N GLY A 31 23.62 5.90 -8.34
CA GLY A 31 23.00 7.15 -7.92
C GLY A 31 21.58 7.36 -8.45
N TYR A 32 20.98 6.36 -9.10
CA TYR A 32 19.57 6.43 -9.49
C TYR A 32 18.67 6.19 -8.28
N ALA A 33 17.47 6.76 -8.29
CA ALA A 33 16.45 6.46 -7.29
C ALA A 33 15.04 6.71 -7.83
N HIS A 34 14.08 5.92 -7.38
CA HIS A 34 12.66 6.23 -7.51
C HIS A 34 12.24 7.10 -6.33
N VAL A 35 11.90 8.35 -6.63
CA VAL A 35 11.42 9.32 -5.64
C VAL A 35 10.02 9.73 -6.05
N GLY A 36 9.07 9.62 -5.14
CA GLY A 36 7.69 9.96 -5.42
C GLY A 36 6.87 10.11 -4.16
N ALA A 37 5.63 10.51 -4.35
CA ALA A 37 4.66 10.59 -3.28
C ALA A 37 3.26 10.39 -3.85
N GLY A 38 2.38 9.77 -3.08
CA GLY A 38 0.97 9.58 -3.40
C GLY A 38 0.14 10.19 -2.28
N ASP A 39 -0.97 10.85 -2.60
CA ASP A 39 -1.83 11.48 -1.59
C ASP A 39 -3.26 11.65 -2.08
N TYR A 40 -4.23 11.39 -1.20
CA TYR A 40 -5.66 11.52 -1.45
C TYR A 40 -6.08 12.97 -1.76
N TYR A 41 -5.49 13.95 -1.08
CA TYR A 41 -5.78 15.39 -1.23
C TYR A 41 -4.77 16.13 -2.14
N LYS A 42 -3.94 15.39 -2.88
CA LYS A 42 -2.87 15.93 -3.74
C LYS A 42 -1.78 16.73 -3.03
N GLN A 43 -1.66 16.63 -1.70
CA GLN A 43 -0.59 17.25 -0.91
C GLN A 43 0.80 16.70 -1.28
N HIS A 44 0.86 15.49 -1.84
CA HIS A 44 2.10 14.86 -2.31
C HIS A 44 2.95 15.76 -3.21
N VAL A 45 2.33 16.67 -3.98
CA VAL A 45 3.06 17.65 -4.81
C VAL A 45 3.95 18.55 -3.96
N LYS A 46 3.42 19.07 -2.85
CA LYS A 46 4.18 19.92 -1.91
C LYS A 46 5.33 19.13 -1.29
N TYR A 47 5.04 17.97 -0.69
CA TYR A 47 6.05 17.16 -0.01
C TYR A 47 7.17 16.67 -0.95
N LEU A 48 6.80 16.24 -2.16
CA LEU A 48 7.78 15.83 -3.17
C LEU A 48 8.65 17.00 -3.62
N ASN A 49 8.07 18.18 -3.88
CA ASN A 49 8.82 19.37 -4.24
C ASN A 49 9.76 19.80 -3.11
N ASP A 50 9.31 19.75 -1.86
CA ASP A 50 10.12 20.09 -0.69
C ASP A 50 11.30 19.13 -0.54
N PHE A 51 11.08 17.83 -0.72
CA PHE A 51 12.14 16.81 -0.73
C PHE A 51 13.16 17.07 -1.85
N MET A 52 12.70 17.31 -3.08
CA MET A 52 13.58 17.61 -4.21
C MET A 52 14.39 18.89 -4.00
N ARG A 53 13.80 19.95 -3.40
CA ARG A 53 14.55 21.19 -3.10
C ARG A 53 15.66 20.97 -2.06
N ARG A 54 15.42 20.12 -1.06
CA ARG A 54 16.40 19.83 0.01
C ARG A 54 17.56 18.96 -0.46
N HIS A 55 17.27 17.97 -1.31
CA HIS A 55 18.24 16.94 -1.68
C HIS A 55 18.77 17.08 -3.12
N GLY A 56 18.19 17.97 -3.92
CA GLY A 56 18.55 18.17 -5.32
C GLY A 56 18.28 16.93 -6.17
N GLY A 57 19.22 16.64 -7.08
CA GLY A 57 19.13 15.54 -8.03
C GLY A 57 18.48 15.94 -9.36
N GLU A 58 18.80 15.18 -10.39
CA GLU A 58 18.32 15.38 -11.75
C GLU A 58 17.05 14.56 -11.99
N VAL A 59 16.01 15.21 -12.54
CA VAL A 59 14.77 14.52 -12.94
C VAL A 59 14.98 13.85 -14.29
N VAL A 60 15.33 12.56 -14.25
CA VAL A 60 15.49 11.74 -15.46
C VAL A 60 14.14 11.40 -16.12
N MET A 61 13.11 11.18 -15.30
CA MET A 61 11.77 10.80 -15.77
C MET A 61 10.73 11.19 -14.72
N LYS A 62 9.53 11.56 -15.19
CA LYS A 62 8.36 11.84 -14.35
C LYS A 62 7.14 11.07 -14.86
N ILE A 63 6.51 10.30 -13.97
CA ILE A 63 5.29 9.53 -14.25
C ILE A 63 4.30 9.79 -13.11
N GLY A 64 3.02 9.87 -13.43
CA GLY A 64 1.94 9.90 -12.46
C GLY A 64 0.81 8.96 -12.89
N ARG A 65 0.28 8.17 -11.95
CA ARG A 65 -0.87 7.30 -12.17
C ARG A 65 -1.76 7.30 -10.92
N PRO A 66 -3.09 7.22 -11.06
CA PRO A 66 -3.94 6.91 -9.94
C PRO A 66 -3.67 5.48 -9.46
N VAL A 67 -3.83 5.24 -8.16
CA VAL A 67 -3.78 3.91 -7.54
C VAL A 67 -5.09 3.68 -6.81
N ARG A 68 -5.75 2.54 -7.07
CA ARG A 68 -6.96 2.14 -6.37
C ARG A 68 -6.61 1.51 -5.03
N ILE A 69 -7.15 2.10 -3.95
CA ILE A 69 -6.95 1.64 -2.57
C ILE A 69 -8.21 0.91 -2.01
N SER A 70 -9.25 0.75 -2.84
CA SER A 70 -10.46 0.02 -2.46
C SER A 70 -10.16 -1.48 -2.30
N PRO A 71 -10.56 -2.13 -1.19
CA PRO A 71 -10.36 -3.56 -0.97
C PRO A 71 -11.32 -4.43 -1.81
N PRO A 72 -11.08 -5.76 -1.90
CA PRO A 72 -11.83 -6.62 -2.81
C PRO A 72 -13.34 -6.70 -2.57
N HIS A 73 -13.81 -6.58 -1.32
CA HIS A 73 -15.25 -6.60 -1.03
C HIS A 73 -16.02 -5.43 -1.66
N LEU A 74 -15.36 -4.29 -1.91
CA LEU A 74 -15.92 -3.12 -2.60
C LEU A 74 -15.71 -3.15 -4.12
N CYS A 75 -14.96 -4.13 -4.63
CA CYS A 75 -14.62 -4.26 -6.05
C CYS A 75 -15.32 -5.47 -6.68
N GLN A 76 -16.48 -5.84 -6.14
CA GLN A 76 -17.29 -6.92 -6.68
C GLN A 76 -18.07 -6.47 -7.94
N PRO A 77 -18.40 -7.41 -8.86
CA PRO A 77 -18.06 -8.84 -8.81
C PRO A 77 -16.59 -9.10 -9.14
N ILE A 78 -15.96 -10.05 -8.42
CA ILE A 78 -14.57 -10.50 -8.69
C ILE A 78 -14.52 -11.38 -9.96
N MET A 79 -15.61 -12.09 -10.23
CA MET A 79 -15.76 -12.98 -11.38
C MET A 79 -17.18 -12.88 -11.90
N GLN A 80 -17.34 -12.84 -13.23
CA GLN A 80 -18.63 -12.86 -13.91
C GLN A 80 -18.50 -13.70 -15.19
N ASN A 81 -19.23 -14.81 -15.26
CA ASN A 81 -19.11 -15.78 -16.36
C ASN A 81 -17.64 -16.21 -16.56
N ASN A 82 -17.09 -15.98 -17.75
CA ASN A 82 -15.71 -16.29 -18.11
C ASN A 82 -14.75 -15.11 -17.88
N LEU A 83 -15.22 -14.00 -17.28
CA LEU A 83 -14.39 -12.85 -16.93
C LEU A 83 -13.94 -12.97 -15.47
N VAL A 84 -12.63 -12.99 -15.25
CA VAL A 84 -12.01 -13.11 -13.92
C VAL A 84 -11.10 -11.92 -13.67
N GLY A 85 -11.33 -11.20 -12.57
CA GLY A 85 -10.45 -10.11 -12.16
C GLY A 85 -9.26 -10.60 -11.33
N VAL A 86 -8.12 -9.90 -11.48
CA VAL A 86 -6.86 -10.18 -10.77
C VAL A 86 -6.16 -8.87 -10.42
N GLY A 87 -5.46 -8.84 -9.27
CA GLY A 87 -4.64 -7.72 -8.85
C GLY A 87 -5.45 -6.45 -8.55
N GLU A 88 -4.93 -5.29 -8.97
CA GLU A 88 -5.56 -3.98 -8.70
C GLU A 88 -7.00 -3.89 -9.26
N SER A 89 -7.31 -4.60 -10.35
CA SER A 89 -8.64 -4.58 -10.96
C SER A 89 -9.77 -4.98 -10.00
N ILE A 90 -9.46 -5.82 -9.01
CA ILE A 90 -10.37 -6.30 -7.97
C ILE A 90 -9.92 -5.88 -6.56
N GLY A 91 -9.18 -4.77 -6.45
CA GLY A 91 -8.84 -4.20 -5.16
C GLY A 91 -7.77 -4.96 -4.36
N VAL A 92 -6.95 -5.78 -5.02
CA VAL A 92 -5.82 -6.46 -4.39
C VAL A 92 -4.60 -5.53 -4.37
N VAL A 93 -4.73 -4.48 -3.57
CA VAL A 93 -3.68 -3.50 -3.25
C VAL A 93 -3.70 -3.28 -1.74
N TYR A 94 -2.54 -3.39 -1.09
CA TYR A 94 -2.48 -3.24 0.37
C TYR A 94 -2.73 -1.78 0.77
N PRO A 95 -3.81 -1.45 1.52
CA PRO A 95 -4.23 -0.05 1.62
C PRO A 95 -3.26 0.89 2.34
N ALA A 96 -2.48 0.39 3.30
CA ALA A 96 -1.54 1.23 4.06
C ALA A 96 -0.32 1.68 3.26
N LEU A 97 0.12 0.86 2.30
CA LEU A 97 1.33 1.11 1.53
C LEU A 97 1.07 1.27 0.03
N GLY A 98 -0.15 1.09 -0.45
CA GLY A 98 -0.44 1.11 -1.90
C GLY A 98 0.31 0.03 -2.70
N GLU A 99 0.79 -1.02 -2.03
CA GLU A 99 1.57 -2.09 -2.66
C GLU A 99 0.64 -3.06 -3.40
N GLY A 100 0.81 -3.19 -4.72
CA GLY A 100 -0.01 -4.08 -5.55
C GLY A 100 0.74 -5.27 -6.16
N ILE A 101 2.08 -5.24 -6.21
CA ILE A 101 2.88 -6.26 -6.93
C ILE A 101 2.81 -7.62 -6.23
N ILE A 102 3.31 -7.74 -4.98
CA ILE A 102 3.27 -9.01 -4.25
C ILE A 102 1.84 -9.50 -4.00
N PRO A 103 0.89 -8.64 -3.57
CA PRO A 103 -0.51 -9.04 -3.45
C PRO A 103 -1.09 -9.55 -4.77
N GLY A 104 -0.80 -8.88 -5.88
CA GLY A 104 -1.20 -9.28 -7.22
C GLY A 104 -0.64 -10.64 -7.61
N MET A 105 0.64 -10.90 -7.36
CA MET A 105 1.26 -12.22 -7.59
C MET A 105 0.58 -13.32 -6.76
N HIS A 106 0.36 -13.08 -5.46
CA HIS A 106 -0.36 -14.03 -4.60
C HIS A 106 -1.79 -14.30 -5.04
N ASN A 107 -2.44 -13.30 -5.64
CA ASN A 107 -3.79 -13.42 -6.18
C ASN A 107 -3.80 -14.16 -7.53
N ALA A 108 -2.84 -13.90 -8.40
CA ALA A 108 -2.64 -14.65 -9.64
C ALA A 108 -2.36 -16.13 -9.37
N GLN A 109 -1.51 -16.43 -8.38
CA GLN A 109 -1.25 -17.81 -7.94
C GLN A 109 -2.52 -18.48 -7.40
N LEU A 110 -3.32 -17.75 -6.59
CA LEU A 110 -4.59 -18.27 -6.10
C LEU A 110 -5.56 -18.60 -7.23
N LEU A 111 -5.62 -17.77 -8.28
CA LEU A 111 -6.41 -18.04 -9.47
C LEU A 111 -5.91 -19.30 -10.19
N ALA A 112 -4.60 -19.38 -10.46
CA ALA A 112 -3.98 -20.52 -11.13
C ALA A 112 -4.32 -21.84 -10.42
N SER A 113 -4.16 -21.90 -9.09
CA SER A 113 -4.52 -23.10 -8.32
C SER A 113 -6.01 -23.45 -8.40
N CYS A 114 -6.90 -22.45 -8.40
CA CYS A 114 -8.34 -22.73 -8.56
C CYS A 114 -8.68 -23.27 -9.95
N ILE A 115 -7.95 -22.85 -11.00
CA ILE A 115 -8.12 -23.37 -12.36
C ILE A 115 -7.60 -24.82 -12.43
N GLU A 116 -6.38 -25.06 -11.95
CA GLU A 116 -5.74 -26.38 -11.96
C GLU A 116 -6.56 -27.44 -11.20
N GLU A 117 -7.19 -27.05 -10.09
CA GLU A 117 -8.03 -27.93 -9.28
C GLU A 117 -9.46 -28.09 -9.84
N GLY A 118 -9.84 -27.37 -10.91
CA GLY A 118 -11.21 -27.36 -11.42
C GLY A 118 -12.23 -26.67 -10.49
N ARG A 119 -11.75 -25.79 -9.59
CA ARG A 119 -12.54 -25.10 -8.54
C ARG A 119 -12.63 -23.60 -8.77
N LEU A 120 -12.69 -23.15 -10.03
CA LEU A 120 -12.73 -21.73 -10.39
C LEU A 120 -13.88 -20.96 -9.69
N GLN A 121 -15.02 -21.61 -9.47
CA GLN A 121 -16.17 -21.02 -8.76
C GLN A 121 -15.87 -20.64 -7.29
N GLU A 122 -14.85 -21.23 -6.67
CA GLU A 122 -14.41 -20.89 -5.32
C GLU A 122 -13.48 -19.66 -5.29
N TYR A 123 -12.97 -19.20 -6.44
CA TYR A 123 -11.97 -18.13 -6.49
C TYR A 123 -12.44 -16.83 -5.79
N PRO A 124 -13.66 -16.29 -6.03
CA PRO A 124 -14.11 -15.08 -5.35
C PRO A 124 -14.11 -15.19 -3.82
N SER A 125 -14.61 -16.31 -3.27
CA SER A 125 -14.67 -16.50 -1.82
C SER A 125 -13.28 -16.68 -1.21
N LYS A 126 -12.36 -17.37 -1.91
CA LYS A 126 -10.96 -17.48 -1.50
C LYS A 126 -10.24 -16.13 -1.53
N VAL A 127 -10.51 -15.27 -2.51
CA VAL A 127 -9.95 -13.90 -2.57
C VAL A 127 -10.43 -13.08 -1.37
N LEU A 128 -11.75 -13.02 -1.13
CA LEU A 128 -12.31 -12.28 -0.01
C LEU A 128 -11.75 -12.77 1.33
N LYS A 129 -11.61 -14.09 1.51
CA LYS A 129 -11.00 -14.68 2.71
C LYS A 129 -9.54 -14.29 2.86
N LYS A 130 -8.73 -14.44 1.81
CA LYS A 130 -7.28 -14.18 1.84
C LYS A 130 -6.96 -12.70 2.11
N PHE A 131 -7.75 -11.79 1.54
CA PHE A 131 -7.52 -10.35 1.63
C PHE A 131 -8.46 -9.62 2.60
N ASN A 132 -9.16 -10.34 3.49
CA ASN A 132 -10.04 -9.74 4.51
C ASN A 132 -9.34 -8.69 5.37
N VAL A 133 -8.05 -8.86 5.65
CA VAL A 133 -7.28 -7.86 6.42
C VAL A 133 -7.20 -6.49 5.71
N TYR A 134 -7.32 -6.46 4.38
CA TYR A 134 -7.27 -5.21 3.61
C TYR A 134 -8.52 -4.37 3.88
N GLU A 135 -9.67 -4.99 4.13
CA GLU A 135 -10.87 -4.28 4.56
C GLU A 135 -10.65 -3.55 5.88
N LYS A 136 -10.07 -4.24 6.88
CA LYS A 136 -9.82 -3.65 8.19
C LYS A 136 -8.85 -2.48 8.10
N VAL A 137 -7.79 -2.63 7.32
CA VAL A 137 -6.76 -1.60 7.11
C VAL A 137 -7.35 -0.42 6.33
N PHE A 138 -8.15 -0.68 5.30
CA PHE A 138 -8.87 0.35 4.55
C PHE A 138 -9.82 1.15 5.44
N GLN A 139 -10.59 0.49 6.31
CA GLN A 139 -11.48 1.16 7.26
C GLN A 139 -10.71 2.04 8.24
N PHE A 140 -9.57 1.57 8.75
CA PHE A 140 -8.69 2.36 9.61
C PHE A 140 -8.22 3.64 8.91
N ILE A 141 -7.64 3.51 7.71
CA ILE A 141 -7.13 4.65 6.93
C ILE A 141 -8.27 5.61 6.58
N ARG A 142 -9.41 5.10 6.11
CA ARG A 142 -10.58 5.92 5.77
C ARG A 142 -11.07 6.72 6.97
N LYS A 143 -11.10 6.13 8.18
CA LYS A 143 -11.48 6.84 9.41
C LYS A 143 -10.46 7.93 9.77
N LYS A 144 -9.17 7.68 9.60
CA LYS A 144 -8.10 8.68 9.82
C LYS A 144 -8.23 9.84 8.85
N ILE A 145 -8.41 9.58 7.56
CA ILE A 145 -8.60 10.59 6.52
C ILE A 145 -9.83 11.47 6.81
N LYS A 146 -10.93 10.86 7.29
CA LYS A 146 -12.17 11.59 7.60
C LYS A 146 -12.18 12.31 8.96
N GLY A 147 -11.16 12.14 9.79
CA GLY A 147 -11.17 12.65 11.17
C GLY A 147 -12.16 11.94 12.09
N GLU A 148 -12.64 10.76 11.71
CA GLU A 148 -13.62 9.96 12.47
C GLU A 148 -12.97 8.92 13.38
N PHE A 149 -11.64 8.78 13.34
CA PHE A 149 -10.89 7.76 14.06
C PHE A 149 -10.88 8.02 15.57
N ASN A 150 -11.16 6.97 16.36
CA ASN A 150 -11.04 7.00 17.81
C ASN A 150 -10.29 5.75 18.28
N LEU A 151 -9.15 5.93 18.96
CA LEU A 151 -8.26 4.83 19.34
C LEU A 151 -8.95 3.75 20.20
N LEU A 152 -9.77 4.16 21.18
CA LEU A 152 -10.48 3.23 22.07
C LEU A 152 -11.53 2.41 21.32
N ARG A 153 -12.30 3.06 20.44
CA ARG A 153 -13.35 2.39 19.67
C ARG A 153 -12.78 1.54 18.53
N ASP A 154 -11.70 2.00 17.91
CA ASP A 154 -11.14 1.45 16.68
C ASP A 154 -9.89 0.58 16.91
N PHE A 155 -9.57 0.26 18.16
CA PHE A 155 -8.37 -0.50 18.56
C PHE A 155 -8.22 -1.82 17.80
N ARG A 156 -9.33 -2.52 17.50
CA ARG A 156 -9.31 -3.79 16.75
C ARG A 156 -8.81 -3.61 15.32
N LEU A 157 -9.12 -2.48 14.68
CA LEU A 157 -8.63 -2.16 13.34
C LEU A 157 -7.13 -1.90 13.37
N VAL A 158 -6.68 -1.10 14.36
CA VAL A 158 -5.27 -0.79 14.60
C VAL A 158 -4.46 -2.05 14.87
N LEU A 159 -4.94 -2.91 15.78
CA LEU A 159 -4.28 -4.16 16.14
C LEU A 159 -4.22 -5.13 14.96
N SER A 160 -5.30 -5.23 14.17
CA SER A 160 -5.33 -6.09 12.98
C SER A 160 -4.29 -5.66 11.94
N ALA A 161 -4.19 -4.35 11.68
CA ALA A 161 -3.21 -3.79 10.76
C ALA A 161 -1.78 -3.99 11.28
N PHE A 162 -1.54 -3.71 12.57
CA PHE A 162 -0.24 -3.94 13.22
C PHE A 162 0.20 -5.40 13.13
N LEU A 163 -0.64 -6.34 13.57
CA LEU A 163 -0.31 -7.77 13.56
C LEU A 163 -0.04 -8.29 12.15
N HIS A 164 -0.82 -7.82 11.16
CA HIS A 164 -0.57 -8.20 9.77
C HIS A 164 0.80 -7.74 9.28
N MET A 165 1.18 -6.50 9.56
CA MET A 165 2.49 -5.97 9.17
C MET A 165 3.61 -6.64 9.98
N LYS A 166 3.39 -6.89 11.27
CA LYS A 166 4.36 -7.53 12.17
C LYS A 166 4.64 -8.98 11.78
N LEU A 167 3.64 -9.73 11.33
CA LEU A 167 3.82 -11.12 10.88
C LEU A 167 4.41 -11.21 9.46
N ALA A 168 4.50 -10.09 8.75
CA ALA A 168 4.97 -10.02 7.37
C ALA A 168 6.17 -9.06 7.22
N GLU A 169 6.96 -8.87 8.29
CA GLU A 169 8.15 -8.02 8.29
C GLU A 169 9.13 -8.38 7.17
N ASP A 170 9.42 -9.67 7.00
CA ASP A 170 10.31 -10.18 5.94
C ASP A 170 9.79 -9.84 4.55
N ARG A 171 8.46 -9.92 4.35
CA ARG A 171 7.82 -9.53 3.09
C ARG A 171 7.96 -8.03 2.83
N TYR A 172 7.78 -7.21 3.86
CA TYR A 172 7.81 -5.76 3.73
C TYR A 172 9.23 -5.18 3.76
N GLY A 173 10.24 -5.96 4.14
CA GLY A 173 11.61 -5.48 4.35
C GLY A 173 11.71 -4.43 5.48
N MET A 174 10.73 -4.40 6.39
CA MET A 174 10.59 -3.38 7.43
C MET A 174 10.42 -4.01 8.80
N VAL A 175 11.14 -3.50 9.79
CA VAL A 175 10.93 -3.86 11.20
C VAL A 175 9.78 -3.01 11.76
N ILE A 176 8.67 -3.66 12.07
CA ILE A 176 7.45 -3.06 12.60
C ILE A 176 7.51 -3.08 14.13
N ARG A 177 7.88 -1.92 14.69
CA ARG A 177 7.90 -1.70 16.14
C ARG A 177 6.60 -1.08 16.60
N LEU A 178 6.05 -1.57 17.70
CA LEU A 178 4.81 -1.04 18.27
C LEU A 178 4.90 0.47 18.56
N LYS A 179 6.05 0.95 19.05
CA LYS A 179 6.29 2.37 19.31
C LYS A 179 6.13 3.23 18.06
N ASP A 180 6.70 2.80 16.94
CA ASP A 180 6.64 3.55 15.68
C ASP A 180 5.25 3.45 15.06
N TRP A 181 4.60 2.30 15.20
CA TRP A 181 3.20 2.12 14.82
C TRP A 181 2.26 3.06 15.58
N LEU A 182 2.41 3.18 16.91
CA LEU A 182 1.59 4.08 17.72
C LEU A 182 1.79 5.55 17.33
N ARG A 183 3.03 5.97 17.01
CA ARG A 183 3.29 7.33 16.49
C ARG A 183 2.55 7.61 15.19
N VAL A 184 2.47 6.64 14.29
CA VAL A 184 1.72 6.74 13.02
C VAL A 184 0.20 6.79 13.27
N VAL A 185 -0.27 6.12 14.32
CA VAL A 185 -1.70 6.12 14.70
C VAL A 185 -2.11 7.41 15.42
N GLU A 186 -1.21 8.02 16.19
CA GLU A 186 -1.46 9.27 16.93
C GLU A 186 -1.32 10.53 16.06
N GLY A 187 -0.41 10.54 15.08
CA GLY A 187 -0.21 11.64 14.12
C GLY A 187 -1.25 11.71 13.02
#